data_AF-A0A438IUC5-F1
#
_entry.id   AF-A0A438IUC5-F1
#
_cell.length_a   1.000
_cell.length_b   1.000
_cell.length_c   1.000
_cell.angle_alpha   90.00
_cell.angle_beta   90.00
_cell.angle_gamma   90.00
#
_symmetry.space_group_name_H-M   'P 1'
#
loop_
_entity.id
_entity.type
_entity.pdbx_description
1 polymer ?
#
loop_
_entity_poly.entity_id
_entity_poly.type
_entity_poly.pdbx_seq_one_letter_code
_entity_poly.pdbx_strand_id
1 'polypeptide(L)'
;MFFSGAGAMAELGPFRVHSDGKTLYRNRFAWNKAANVLFLETPSGVGFSYSNISYNYRGDRKTAGANYAFLVNWLERFPEYKKRDFYIAGESYAGHFVPQLAHVILHHNKKANRTIINLKGITVSIYISNSPHL
;
A
#
# COMPACT_ATOMS: atom_id res chain seq x y z
N MET A 1 2.02 5.22 2.17
CA MET A 1 1.85 3.76 2.02
C MET A 1 2.46 3.34 0.69
N PHE A 2 3.18 2.21 0.64
CA PHE A 2 3.78 1.64 -0.56
C PHE A 2 3.27 0.20 -0.79
N PHE A 3 2.86 -0.11 -2.02
CA PHE A 3 2.33 -1.42 -2.40
C PHE A 3 3.44 -2.37 -2.89
N SER A 4 4.24 -2.92 -1.97
CA SER A 4 5.16 -4.03 -2.25
C SER A 4 5.87 -4.46 -0.96
N GLY A 5 5.78 -5.74 -0.58
CA GLY A 5 6.62 -6.30 0.48
C GLY A 5 8.09 -6.38 0.06
N ALA A 6 8.34 -6.72 -1.21
CA ALA A 6 9.69 -6.69 -1.79
C ALA A 6 10.30 -5.28 -1.73
N GLY A 7 9.50 -4.22 -1.93
CA GLY A 7 9.96 -2.84 -1.85
C GLY A 7 10.54 -2.45 -0.48
N ALA A 8 10.13 -3.14 0.59
CA ALA A 8 10.66 -2.95 1.94
C ALA A 8 12.10 -3.45 2.09
N MET A 9 12.49 -4.49 1.36
CA MET A 9 13.79 -5.17 1.52
C MET A 9 14.70 -5.00 0.30
N ALA A 10 14.14 -4.67 -0.87
CA ALA A 10 14.82 -4.63 -2.15
C ALA A 10 14.79 -3.25 -2.83
N GLU A 11 14.11 -2.25 -2.27
CA GLU A 11 14.03 -0.91 -2.87
C GLU A 11 14.24 0.20 -1.82
N LEU A 12 13.17 0.64 -1.20
CA LEU A 12 13.09 1.91 -0.48
C LEU A 12 12.95 1.75 1.04
N GLY A 13 12.85 0.52 1.55
CA GLY A 13 12.84 0.28 2.98
C GLY A 13 14.22 0.39 3.66
N PRO A 14 14.23 0.32 5.00
CA PRO A 14 15.40 0.66 5.83
C PRO A 14 16.57 -0.32 5.73
N PHE A 15 16.31 -1.55 5.30
CA PHE A 15 17.29 -2.62 5.26
C PHE A 15 17.32 -3.32 3.90
N ARG A 16 18.48 -3.91 3.60
CA ARG A 16 18.70 -4.81 2.47
C ARG A 16 19.23 -6.14 2.99
N VAL A 17 18.99 -7.22 2.25
CA VAL A 17 19.47 -8.56 2.59
C VAL A 17 20.87 -8.75 2.02
N HIS A 18 21.81 -9.26 2.81
CA HIS A 18 23.13 -9.68 2.33
C HIS A 18 23.03 -10.91 1.41
N SER A 19 24.09 -11.20 0.65
CA SER A 19 24.15 -12.36 -0.24
C SER A 19 24.08 -13.70 0.50
N ASP A 20 24.28 -13.71 1.81
CA ASP A 20 24.11 -14.90 2.66
C ASP A 20 22.65 -15.28 2.90
N GLY A 21 21.70 -14.41 2.56
CA GLY A 21 20.26 -14.59 2.80
C GLY A 21 19.86 -14.59 4.27
N LYS A 22 20.76 -14.23 5.19
CA LYS A 22 20.61 -14.37 6.64
C LYS A 22 20.79 -13.08 7.40
N THR A 23 21.62 -12.16 6.89
CA THR A 23 21.94 -10.90 7.58
C THR A 23 21.41 -9.69 6.80
N LEU A 24 21.23 -8.59 7.53
CA LEU A 24 20.71 -7.33 6.99
C LEU A 24 21.74 -6.21 7.11
N TYR A 25 21.78 -5.32 6.11
CA TYR A 25 22.50 -4.05 6.18
C TYR A 25 21.59 -2.85 5.95
N ARG A 26 21.98 -1.70 6.48
CA ARG A 26 21.21 -0.46 6.38
C ARG A 26 21.22 0.09 4.95
N ASN A 27 20.05 0.45 4.45
CA ASN A 27 19.90 1.18 3.20
C ASN A 27 20.17 2.68 3.43
N ARG A 28 21.19 3.23 2.78
CA ARG A 28 21.55 4.66 2.91
C ARG A 28 20.51 5.60 2.32
N PHE A 29 19.68 5.14 1.39
CA PHE A 29 18.66 5.94 0.69
C PHE A 29 17.23 5.54 1.06
N ALA A 30 17.05 4.96 2.24
CA ALA A 30 15.76 4.51 2.71
C ALA A 30 14.77 5.68 2.86
N TRP A 31 13.54 5.50 2.37
CA TRP A 31 12.50 6.53 2.42
C TRP A 31 12.02 6.81 3.83
N ASN A 32 12.24 5.89 4.77
CA ASN A 32 11.92 6.12 6.17
C ASN A 32 12.79 7.21 6.85
N LYS A 33 13.82 7.72 6.16
CA LYS A 33 14.56 8.91 6.56
C LYS A 33 13.79 10.21 6.35
N ALA A 34 12.81 10.22 5.45
CA ALA A 34 12.02 11.40 5.07
C ALA A 34 10.54 11.30 5.48
N ALA A 35 10.02 10.07 5.63
CA ALA A 35 8.60 9.85 5.94
C ALA A 35 8.40 8.60 6.80
N ASN A 36 7.17 8.41 7.30
CA ASN A 36 6.78 7.12 7.89
C ASN A 36 6.25 6.25 6.76
N VAL A 37 6.89 5.10 6.51
CA VAL A 37 6.58 4.25 5.36
C VAL A 37 5.88 2.98 5.84
N LEU A 38 4.63 2.82 5.41
CA LEU A 38 3.84 1.61 5.58
C LEU A 38 3.88 0.79 4.29
N PHE A 39 4.39 -0.43 4.35
CA PHE A 39 4.38 -1.40 3.25
C PHE A 39 3.18 -2.32 3.39
N LEU A 40 2.42 -2.48 2.31
CA LEU A 40 1.22 -3.31 2.29
C LEU A 40 1.33 -4.38 1.19
N GLU A 41 1.24 -5.64 1.58
CA GLU A 41 1.12 -6.77 0.66
C GLU A 41 -0.35 -7.07 0.39
N THR A 42 -0.76 -6.97 -0.87
CA THR A 42 -2.16 -7.04 -1.29
C THR A 42 -2.25 -7.43 -2.77
N PRO A 43 -3.32 -8.14 -3.20
CA PRO A 43 -4.44 -8.67 -2.41
C PRO A 43 -4.07 -9.85 -1.51
N SER A 44 -5.06 -10.40 -0.80
CA SER A 44 -4.92 -11.68 -0.11
C SER A 44 -4.39 -12.75 -1.09
N GLY A 45 -3.37 -13.50 -0.65
CA GLY A 45 -2.60 -14.45 -1.45
C GLY A 45 -1.23 -13.92 -1.89
N VAL A 46 -0.93 -12.62 -1.68
CA VAL A 46 0.38 -12.01 -1.97
C VAL A 46 1.23 -11.95 -0.71
N GLY A 47 2.46 -12.47 -0.80
CA GLY A 47 3.43 -12.42 0.29
C GLY A 47 2.92 -13.12 1.55
N PHE A 48 2.81 -12.38 2.65
CA PHE A 48 2.29 -12.88 3.92
C PHE A 48 0.77 -12.67 4.11
N SER A 49 0.10 -11.95 3.20
CA SER A 49 -1.35 -11.76 3.26
C SER A 49 -2.09 -13.02 2.79
N TYR A 50 -3.00 -13.56 3.60
CA TYR A 50 -3.74 -14.80 3.29
C TYR A 50 -5.23 -14.71 3.64
N SER A 51 -6.00 -15.66 3.12
CA SER A 51 -7.44 -15.81 3.36
C SER A 51 -7.76 -17.28 3.57
N ASN A 52 -8.55 -17.58 4.60
CA ASN A 52 -9.01 -18.94 4.92
C ASN A 52 -10.13 -19.42 3.97
N ILE A 53 -10.72 -18.52 3.20
CA ILE A 53 -11.68 -18.86 2.15
C ILE A 53 -10.96 -18.89 0.81
N SER A 54 -11.18 -19.96 0.03
CA SER A 54 -10.75 -20.11 -1.37
C SER A 54 -11.59 -19.21 -2.28
N TYR A 55 -11.67 -17.92 -1.96
CA TYR A 55 -12.45 -16.98 -2.72
C TYR A 55 -11.59 -16.34 -3.78
N ASN A 56 -12.12 -16.28 -5.00
CA ASN A 56 -11.51 -15.64 -6.14
C ASN A 56 -11.46 -14.11 -5.89
N TYR A 57 -10.46 -13.64 -5.14
CA TYR A 57 -10.12 -12.22 -4.95
C TYR A 57 -9.53 -11.62 -6.24
N ARG A 58 -10.15 -11.95 -7.38
CA ARG A 58 -9.81 -11.41 -8.69
C ARG A 58 -10.63 -10.14 -8.89
N GLY A 59 -9.94 -9.01 -9.03
CA GLY A 59 -10.53 -7.75 -9.45
C GLY A 59 -10.10 -6.56 -8.60
N ASP A 60 -9.56 -5.54 -9.26
CA ASP A 60 -9.00 -4.33 -8.63
C ASP A 60 -10.00 -3.63 -7.71
N ARG A 61 -11.30 -3.62 -8.04
CA ARG A 61 -12.35 -2.98 -7.22
C ARG A 61 -12.46 -3.62 -5.83
N LYS A 62 -12.39 -4.96 -5.75
CA LYS A 62 -12.44 -5.68 -4.47
C LYS A 62 -11.16 -5.41 -3.67
N THR A 63 -10.01 -5.42 -4.33
CA THR A 63 -8.71 -5.10 -3.73
C THR A 63 -8.69 -3.68 -3.14
N ALA A 64 -9.22 -2.69 -3.87
CA ALA A 64 -9.31 -1.31 -3.38
C ALA A 64 -10.20 -1.20 -2.11
N GLY A 65 -11.34 -1.91 -2.09
CA GLY A 65 -12.20 -1.98 -0.91
C GLY A 65 -11.52 -2.63 0.29
N ALA A 66 -10.83 -3.75 0.09
CA ALA A 66 -10.07 -4.43 1.14
C ALA A 66 -8.92 -3.56 1.68
N ASN A 67 -8.18 -2.89 0.80
CA ASN A 67 -7.11 -1.96 1.18
C ASN A 67 -7.65 -0.76 1.98
N TYR A 68 -8.82 -0.23 1.62
CA TYR A 68 -9.48 0.82 2.40
C TYR A 68 -9.87 0.33 3.79
N ALA A 69 -10.50 -0.85 3.90
CA ALA A 69 -10.86 -1.43 5.18
C ALA A 69 -9.62 -1.68 6.07
N PHE A 70 -8.53 -2.17 5.48
CA PHE A 70 -7.24 -2.29 6.16
C PHE A 70 -6.77 -0.93 6.70
N LEU A 71 -6.77 0.14 5.89
CA LEU A 71 -6.31 1.47 6.32
C LEU A 71 -7.15 2.06 7.45
N VAL A 72 -8.47 1.94 7.39
CA VAL A 72 -9.36 2.41 8.47
C VAL A 72 -9.03 1.68 9.76
N ASN A 73 -8.95 0.35 9.73
CA ASN A 73 -8.64 -0.46 10.91
C ASN A 73 -7.22 -0.21 11.43
N TRP A 74 -6.25 0.02 10.53
CA TRP A 74 -4.88 0.37 10.88
C TRP A 74 -4.83 1.72 11.60
N LEU A 75 -5.57 2.73 11.13
CA LEU A 75 -5.66 4.04 11.80
C LEU A 75 -6.42 3.98 13.11
N GLU A 76 -7.40 3.09 13.28
CA GLU A 76 -8.01 2.85 14.60
C GLU A 76 -7.04 2.19 15.57
N ARG A 77 -6.17 1.29 15.10
CA ARG A 77 -5.12 0.65 15.90
C ARG A 77 -3.97 1.61 16.24
N PHE A 78 -3.60 2.48 15.31
CA PHE A 78 -2.51 3.46 15.42
C PHE A 78 -3.05 4.90 15.32
N PRO A 79 -3.83 5.35 16.32
CA PRO A 79 -4.55 6.63 16.26
C PRO A 79 -3.64 7.85 16.13
N GLU A 80 -2.36 7.75 16.51
CA GLU A 80 -1.34 8.79 16.39
C GLU A 80 -1.04 9.19 14.93
N TYR A 81 -1.50 8.39 13.95
CA TYR A 81 -1.37 8.69 12.52
C TYR A 81 -2.62 9.34 11.90
N LYS A 82 -3.78 9.38 12.58
CA LYS A 82 -5.07 9.83 12.00
C LYS A 82 -5.04 11.24 11.40
N LYS A 83 -4.22 12.15 11.95
CA LYS A 83 -4.13 13.55 11.48
C LYS A 83 -2.97 13.80 10.53
N ARG A 84 -2.12 12.81 10.29
CA ARG A 84 -0.93 13.00 9.45
C ARG A 84 -1.30 13.08 7.98
N ASP A 85 -0.50 13.83 7.24
CA ASP A 85 -0.59 13.83 5.79
C ASP A 85 -0.31 12.43 5.25
N PHE A 86 -1.23 11.94 4.42
CA PHE A 86 -1.19 10.60 3.88
C PHE A 86 -0.96 10.63 2.39
N TYR A 87 0.00 9.83 1.93
CA TYR A 87 0.36 9.67 0.53
C TYR A 87 0.35 8.19 0.15
N ILE A 88 -0.06 7.90 -1.08
CA ILE A 88 -0.06 6.54 -1.62
C ILE A 88 0.97 6.48 -2.75
N ALA A 89 1.85 5.49 -2.67
CA ALA A 89 2.91 5.25 -3.64
C ALA A 89 2.86 3.79 -4.11
N GLY A 90 3.34 3.53 -5.32
CA GLY A 90 3.47 2.16 -5.81
C GLY A 90 4.17 2.10 -7.17
N GLU A 91 4.54 0.88 -7.56
CA GLU A 91 5.19 0.59 -8.82
C GLU A 91 4.41 -0.42 -9.67
N SER A 92 4.57 -0.37 -11.00
CA SER A 92 4.07 -1.38 -11.93
C SER A 92 2.53 -1.49 -11.89
N TYR A 93 1.97 -2.68 -11.62
CA TYR A 93 0.53 -2.89 -11.52
C TYR A 93 -0.11 -2.10 -10.36
N ALA A 94 0.68 -1.59 -9.41
CA ALA A 94 0.18 -0.63 -8.43
C ALA A 94 -0.35 0.66 -9.10
N GLY A 95 -0.04 0.91 -10.38
CA GLY A 95 -0.71 1.92 -11.19
C GLY A 95 -2.23 1.75 -11.31
N HIS A 96 -2.76 0.54 -11.13
CA HIS A 96 -4.20 0.32 -10.96
C HIS A 96 -4.63 0.50 -9.50
N PHE A 97 -3.86 -0.02 -8.55
CA PHE A 97 -4.24 -0.02 -7.12
C PHE A 97 -4.23 1.36 -6.49
N VAL A 98 -3.24 2.19 -6.79
CA VAL A 98 -3.04 3.52 -6.22
C VAL A 98 -4.21 4.47 -6.54
N PRO A 99 -4.58 4.73 -7.80
CA PRO A 99 -5.68 5.64 -8.11
C PRO A 99 -7.04 5.08 -7.68
N GLN A 100 -7.26 3.77 -7.77
CA GLN A 100 -8.52 3.17 -7.31
C GLN A 100 -8.69 3.28 -5.80
N LEU A 101 -7.63 3.04 -5.02
CA LEU A 101 -7.69 3.25 -3.56
C LEU A 101 -7.89 4.74 -3.23
N ALA A 102 -7.19 5.65 -3.91
CA ALA A 102 -7.38 7.09 -3.72
C ALA A 102 -8.83 7.50 -3.95
N HIS A 103 -9.45 7.01 -5.03
CA HIS A 103 -10.86 7.25 -5.32
C HIS A 103 -11.77 6.72 -4.19
N VAL A 104 -11.54 5.49 -3.72
CA VAL A 104 -12.30 4.88 -2.62
C VAL A 104 -12.17 5.70 -1.34
N ILE A 105 -10.98 6.18 -1.00
CA ILE A 105 -10.73 7.05 0.16
C ILE A 105 -11.53 8.36 0.05
N LEU A 106 -11.42 9.06 -1.08
CA LEU A 106 -12.12 10.33 -1.28
C LEU A 106 -13.64 10.16 -1.22
N HIS A 107 -14.17 9.09 -1.80
CA HIS A 107 -15.60 8.77 -1.74
C HIS A 107 -16.07 8.52 -0.30
N HIS A 108 -15.32 7.75 0.50
CA HIS A 108 -15.72 7.45 1.87
C HIS A 108 -15.49 8.62 2.82
N ASN A 109 -14.43 9.43 2.65
CA ASN A 109 -14.20 10.62 3.45
C ASN A 109 -15.38 11.60 3.40
N LYS A 110 -16.08 11.72 2.25
CA LYS A 110 -17.30 12.55 2.13
C LYS A 110 -18.48 12.05 2.98
N LYS A 111 -18.46 10.78 3.37
CA LYS A 111 -19.51 10.09 4.13
C LYS A 111 -19.06 9.69 5.54
N ALA A 112 -17.81 10.01 5.91
CA ALA A 112 -17.18 9.48 7.11
C ALA A 112 -17.53 10.34 8.33
N ASN A 113 -18.05 9.70 9.37
CA ASN A 113 -18.35 10.36 10.65
C ASN A 113 -17.26 10.16 11.72
N ARG A 114 -16.26 9.30 11.47
CA ARG A 114 -15.26 8.91 12.49
C ARG A 114 -13.83 8.95 11.98
N THR A 115 -13.50 8.16 10.96
CA THR A 115 -12.13 8.00 10.48
C THR A 115 -12.00 8.66 9.11
N ILE A 116 -11.33 9.81 9.08
CA ILE A 116 -11.01 10.53 7.83
C ILE A 116 -9.54 10.30 7.53
N ILE A 117 -9.24 9.82 6.32
CA ILE A 117 -7.86 9.65 5.86
C ILE A 117 -7.45 10.95 5.15
N ASN A 118 -6.49 11.69 5.71
CA ASN A 118 -6.01 12.97 5.16
C ASN A 118 -5.10 12.76 3.93
N LEU A 119 -5.68 12.26 2.84
CA LEU A 119 -4.99 12.00 1.58
C LEU A 119 -4.56 13.31 0.91
N LYS A 120 -3.25 13.50 0.73
CA LYS A 120 -2.66 14.68 0.10
C LYS A 120 -2.19 14.46 -1.33
N GLY A 121 -1.85 13.22 -1.69
CA GLY A 121 -1.37 12.93 -3.03
C GLY A 121 -1.11 11.46 -3.29
N ILE A 122 -0.87 11.16 -4.56
CA ILE A 122 -0.48 9.85 -5.03
C ILE A 122 0.77 9.96 -5.90
N THR A 123 1.57 8.90 -5.94
CA THR A 123 2.67 8.74 -6.89
C THR A 123 2.67 7.32 -7.44
N VAL A 124 2.92 7.18 -8.74
CA VAL A 124 3.02 5.89 -9.42
C VAL A 124 4.28 5.93 -10.26
N SER A 125 5.17 4.96 -10.04
CA SER A 125 6.38 4.79 -10.83
C SER A 125 6.23 3.58 -11.74
N ILE A 126 6.52 3.71 -13.03
CA ILE A 126 6.27 2.70 -14.07
C ILE A 126 4.79 2.32 -14.16
N TYR A 127 4.06 3.00 -15.05
CA TYR A 127 2.65 2.76 -15.30
C TYR A 127 2.47 1.87 -16.54
N ILE A 128 1.93 0.67 -16.37
CA ILE A 128 1.41 -0.13 -17.49
C ILE A 128 -0.05 0.29 -17.67
N SER A 129 -0.34 1.07 -18.71
CA SER A 129 -1.65 1.73 -18.85
C SER A 129 -2.72 0.95 -19.61
N ASN A 130 -2.40 -0.12 -20.32
CA ASN A 130 -3.35 -0.75 -21.24
C ASN A 130 -3.05 -2.22 -21.55
N SER A 131 -4.10 -3.03 -21.52
CA SER A 131 -4.37 -4.02 -22.56
C SER A 131 -5.82 -3.79 -23.02
N PRO A 132 -6.12 -3.45 -24.30
CA PRO A 132 -7.49 -3.21 -24.78
C PRO A 132 -8.35 -4.48 -24.90
N HIS A 133 -7.81 -5.64 -24.57
CA HIS A 133 -8.51 -6.91 -24.65
C HIS A 133 -8.09 -7.76 -23.45
N LEU A 134 -8.98 -7.88 -22.47
CA LEU A 134 -9.28 -9.05 -21.63
C LEU A 134 -10.46 -8.72 -20.70
#